data_AF-A0A9Q2XLX6-F1
#
_entry.id   AF-A0A9Q2XLX6-F1
#
_cell.length_a   1.000
_cell.length_b   1.000
_cell.length_c   1.000
_cell.angle_alpha   90.00
_cell.angle_beta   90.00
_cell.angle_gamma   90.00
#
_symmetry.space_group_name_H-M   'P 1'
#
loop_
_entity.id
_entity.type
_entity.pdbx_description
1 polymer ?
#
loop_
_entity_poly.entity_id
_entity_poly.type
_entity_poly.pdbx_seq_one_letter_code
_entity_poly.pdbx_strand_id
1 'polypeptide(L)' 'MNRRKKINQLLKANAKKASAKLAPRSKPQYISKADRLKLAAEAEQASPLGGEVVQASQ' A
#
# COMPACT_ATOMS: atom_id res chain seq x y z
N MET A 1 -35.90 6.37 -9.87
CA MET A 1 -34.88 5.34 -10.14
C MET A 1 -34.87 5.04 -11.64
N ASN A 2 -33.93 5.62 -12.37
CA ASN A 2 -33.72 5.36 -13.79
C ASN A 2 -32.46 4.50 -13.94
N ARG A 3 -32.48 3.51 -14.85
CA ARG A 3 -31.36 2.56 -15.06
C ARG A 3 -30.02 3.26 -15.24
N ARG A 4 -30.00 4.37 -16.00
CA ARG A 4 -28.83 5.24 -16.20
C ARG A 4 -28.24 5.77 -14.89
N LYS A 5 -29.09 6.28 -13.98
CA LYS A 5 -28.64 6.80 -12.67
C LYS A 5 -28.05 5.69 -11.79
N LYS A 6 -28.68 4.50 -11.79
CA LYS A 6 -28.20 3.33 -11.03
C LYS A 6 -26.84 2.83 -11.53
N ILE A 7 -26.66 2.70 -12.85
CA ILE A 7 -25.38 2.30 -13.44
C ILE A 7 -24.29 3.31 -13.07
N ASN A 8 -24.56 4.61 -13.22
CA ASN A 8 -23.58 5.65 -12.88
C ASN A 8 -23.19 5.64 -11.40
N GLN A 9 -24.13 5.36 -10.48
CA GLN A 9 -23.82 5.21 -9.06
C GLN A 9 -22.91 4.01 -8.79
N LEU A 10 -23.21 2.86 -9.40
CA LEU A 10 -22.41 1.63 -9.24
C LEU A 10 -20.99 1.81 -9.79
N LEU A 11 -20.83 2.39 -10.98
CA LEU A 11 -19.53 2.63 -11.59
C LEU A 11 -18.65 3.56 -10.75
N LYS A 12 -19.23 4.64 -10.22
CA LYS A 12 -18.52 5.57 -9.32
C LYS A 12 -18.08 4.89 -8.02
N ALA A 13 -18.94 4.07 -7.43
CA ALA A 13 -18.62 3.34 -6.21
C ALA A 13 -17.47 2.32 -6.44
N ASN A 14 -17.50 1.60 -7.57
CA ASN A 14 -16.46 0.64 -7.92
C ASN A 14 -15.12 1.32 -8.22
N ALA A 15 -15.12 2.43 -8.96
CA ALA A 15 -13.91 3.22 -9.22
C ALA A 15 -13.27 3.72 -7.92
N LYS A 16 -14.07 4.23 -6.96
CA LYS A 16 -13.60 4.67 -5.65
C LYS A 16 -13.02 3.53 -4.82
N LYS A 17 -13.59 2.33 -4.90
CA LYS A 17 -13.06 1.14 -4.22
C LYS A 17 -11.73 0.67 -4.84
N ALA A 18 -11.61 0.72 -6.16
CA ALA A 18 -10.37 0.35 -6.85
C ALA A 18 -9.24 1.35 -6.53
N SER A 19 -9.52 2.65 -6.57
CA SER A 19 -8.52 3.69 -6.25
C SER A 19 -8.09 3.63 -4.79
N ALA A 20 -9.00 3.34 -3.84
CA ALA A 20 -8.65 3.19 -2.43
C ALA A 20 -7.79 1.95 -2.11
N LYS A 21 -7.80 0.94 -2.98
CA LYS A 21 -6.95 -0.26 -2.86
C LYS A 21 -5.57 -0.04 -3.46
N LEU A 22 -5.50 0.68 -4.59
CA LEU A 22 -4.24 0.96 -5.29
C LEU A 22 -3.46 2.11 -4.63
N ALA A 23 -4.15 3.06 -4.00
CA ALA A 23 -3.50 4.19 -3.36
C ALA A 23 -2.68 3.71 -2.15
N PRO A 24 -1.37 4.04 -2.09
CA PRO A 24 -0.58 3.80 -0.91
C PRO A 24 -1.20 4.54 0.27
N ARG A 25 -1.20 3.92 1.45
CA ARG A 25 -1.61 4.58 2.70
C ARG A 25 -0.67 5.76 2.90
N SER A 26 -1.12 6.96 2.54
CA SER A 26 -0.30 8.18 2.55
C SER A 26 0.13 8.61 3.94
N LYS A 27 -0.48 8.04 4.98
CA LYS A 27 -0.10 8.24 6.37
C LYS A 27 0.66 7.01 6.84
N PRO A 28 1.85 7.16 7.44
CA PRO A 28 2.51 6.06 8.13
C PRO A 28 1.57 5.55 9.22
N GLN A 29 1.35 4.23 9.24
CA GLN A 29 0.57 3.58 10.28
C GLN A 29 1.20 3.95 11.62
N TYR A 30 0.41 4.50 12.55
CA TYR A 30 0.89 4.72 13.91
C TYR A 30 1.07 3.35 14.57
N ILE A 31 2.33 3.01 14.84
CA ILE A 31 2.73 1.76 15.47
C ILE A 31 3.22 2.11 16.87
N SER A 32 2.66 1.45 17.90
CA SER A 32 3.06 1.65 19.29
C SER A 32 4.55 1.31 19.49
N LYS A 33 5.19 1.81 20.55
CA LYS A 33 6.61 1.53 20.81
C LYS A 33 6.90 0.03 20.89
N ALA A 34 5.95 -0.76 21.42
CA ALA A 34 6.08 -2.21 21.53
C ALA A 34 6.00 -2.91 20.17
N ASP A 35 5.09 -2.48 19.29
CA ASP A 35 4.90 -3.10 17.99
C ASP A 35 6.02 -2.72 17.01
N ARG A 36 6.66 -1.56 17.19
CA ARG A 36 7.84 -1.16 16.42
C ARG A 36 9.04 -2.07 16.70
N LEU A 37 9.24 -2.48 17.96
CA LEU A 37 10.31 -3.42 18.32
C LEU A 37 10.08 -4.80 17.71
N LYS A 38 8.82 -5.27 17.70
CA LYS A 38 8.44 -6.54 17.07
C LYS A 38 8.64 -6.52 15.56
N LEU A 39 8.21 -5.44 14.89
CA LEU A 39 8.38 -5.27 13.45
C LEU A 39 9.83 -5.06 13.02
N ALA A 40 10.68 -4.43 13.86
CA ALA A 40 12.11 -4.33 13.60
C ALA A 40 12.80 -5.71 13.68
N ALA A 41 12.45 -6.52 14.70
CA ALA A 41 12.95 -7.88 14.83
C ALA A 41 12.45 -8.81 13.70
N GLU A 42 11.21 -8.66 13.23
CA GLU A 42 10.70 -9.40 12.08
C GLU A 42 11.29 -8.91 10.74
N ALA A 43 11.56 -7.62 10.59
CA ALA A 43 12.20 -7.06 9.38
C ALA A 43 13.68 -7.46 9.25
N GLU A 44 14.40 -7.60 10.37
CA GLU A 44 15.76 -8.17 10.40
C GLU A 44 15.78 -9.64 9.95
N GLN A 45 14.71 -10.40 10.21
CA GLN A 45 14.62 -11.82 9.84
C GLN A 45 14.09 -12.04 8.41
N ALA A 46 13.43 -11.05 7.80
CA ALA A 46 12.78 -11.17 6.49
C ALA A 46 13.52 -10.45 5.35
N SER A 47 14.82 -10.17 5.50
CA SER A 47 15.63 -9.56 4.44
C SER A 47 16.85 -10.39 4.02
N PRO A 48 16.67 -11.41 3.17
CA PRO A 48 17.60 -11.65 2.08
C PRO A 48 17.00 -11.06 0.79
N LEU A 49 17.83 -10.29 0.07
CA LEU A 49 17.68 -9.84 -1.33
C LEU A 49 16.95 -8.51 -1.56
N GLY A 50 17.74 -7.46 -1.84
CA GLY A 50 17.25 -6.35 -2.65
C GLY A 50 17.95 -5.01 -2.42
N GLY A 51 19.27 -4.94 -2.59
CA GLY A 51 19.95 -3.65 -2.56
C GLY A 51 21.47 -3.73 -2.66
N GLU A 52 22.00 -4.29 -3.74
CA GLU A 52 23.39 -4.02 -4.11
C GLU A 52 23.45 -2.83 -5.08
N VAL A 53 24.32 -1.91 -4.70
CA VAL A 53 24.51 -0.57 -5.22
C VAL A 53 25.49 -0.62 -6.38
N VAL A 54 25.09 -0.02 -7.51
CA VAL A 54 25.93 0.75 -8.46
C VAL A 54 27.38 0.28 -8.64
N GLN A 55 27.67 -0.36 -9.77
CA GLN A 55 28.97 -0.21 -10.44
C GLN A 55 28.78 0.52 -11.77
N ALA A 56 29.07 1.82 -11.73
CA ALA A 56 29.49 2.57 -12.91
C ALA A 56 30.94 2.17 -13.22
N SER A 57 31.21 1.68 -14.43
CA SER A 57 32.48 1.88 -15.17
C SER A 57 32.47 1.07 -16.48
N GLN A 58 32.85 1.75 -17.57
CA GLN A 58 33.03 1.34 -18.98
C GLN A 58 31.82 1.44 -19.90
#